data_AF-A0A9X5BJH9-F1
#
_entry.id   AF-A0A9X5BJH9-F1
#
_cell.length_a   1.000
_cell.length_b   1.000
_cell.length_c   1.000
_cell.angle_alpha   90.00
_cell.angle_beta   90.00
_cell.angle_gamma   90.00
#
_symmetry.space_group_name_H-M   'P 1'
#
loop_
_entity.id
_entity.type
_entity.pdbx_description
1 polymer ?
#
loop_
_entity_poly.entity_id
_entity_poly.type
_entity_poly.pdbx_seq_one_letter_code
_entity_poly.pdbx_strand_id
1 'polypeptide(L)'
;MDIAGIVKGHQTKSTAAGKMASRKGWKLSDSLQKKITEYAREDAAENVYMGKKFLSLRKSEVAKVAPDRAALMGKLNQDMADMKKIREADERWLCILFGEPYEAEFQSEGMGSAIHVYDGNGDEILTYTAGVGWHEKESKAETEVHGALKAAYYDAFRAARKEINSEVAGMKVQGGFDARA
;
A
#
# COMPACT_ATOMS: atom_id res chain seq x y z
N MET A 1 -41.45 21.05 6.37
CA MET A 1 -41.27 22.11 5.37
C MET A 1 -40.71 23.29 6.15
N ASP A 2 -39.45 23.69 6.05
CA ASP A 2 -38.54 23.58 4.91
C ASP A 2 -37.07 23.36 5.33
N ILE A 3 -36.42 22.47 4.57
CA ILE A 3 -34.98 22.21 4.57
C ILE A 3 -34.43 23.06 3.42
N ALA A 4 -33.63 24.08 3.71
CA ALA A 4 -32.99 24.85 2.65
C ALA A 4 -31.64 25.44 3.08
N GLY A 5 -30.60 24.95 2.41
CA GLY A 5 -29.37 25.69 2.16
C GLY A 5 -28.16 25.24 2.99
N ILE A 6 -26.99 24.92 2.46
CA ILE A 6 -26.46 24.95 1.08
C ILE A 6 -25.40 23.84 1.02
N VAL A 7 -25.55 22.92 0.06
CA VAL A 7 -24.46 22.02 -0.33
C VAL A 7 -23.38 22.88 -1.00
N LYS A 8 -22.17 22.90 -0.45
CA LYS A 8 -21.00 23.42 -1.17
C LYS A 8 -19.96 22.32 -1.22
N GLY A 9 -20.29 21.27 -1.99
CA GLY A 9 -19.29 20.38 -2.52
C GLY A 9 -18.36 21.21 -3.39
N HIS A 10 -17.16 21.48 -2.89
CA HIS A 10 -16.06 21.93 -3.73
C HIS A 10 -15.67 20.75 -4.63
N GLN A 11 -16.43 20.57 -5.71
CA GLN A 11 -15.86 20.00 -6.92
C GLN A 11 -14.89 21.04 -7.47
N THR A 12 -13.67 21.02 -6.96
CA THR A 12 -12.52 21.55 -7.68
C THR A 12 -12.38 20.69 -8.92
N LYS A 13 -12.88 21.24 -10.03
CA LYS A 13 -12.55 20.80 -11.38
C LYS A 13 -11.03 20.89 -11.54
N SER A 14 -10.31 19.85 -11.12
CA SER A 14 -8.97 19.60 -11.65
C SER A 14 -9.16 19.19 -13.10
N THR A 15 -9.00 20.18 -13.97
CA THR A 15 -8.88 20.04 -15.41
C THR A 15 -8.02 18.83 -15.74
N ALA A 16 -8.55 17.98 -16.62
CA ALA A 16 -7.99 16.71 -17.07
C ALA A 16 -6.68 16.82 -17.88
N ALA A 17 -5.77 17.72 -17.51
CA ALA A 17 -4.54 18.05 -18.24
C ALA A 17 -3.25 18.01 -17.38
N GLY A 18 -3.32 17.57 -16.11
CA GLY A 18 -2.15 17.25 -15.26
C GLY A 18 -1.89 15.74 -15.09
N LYS A 19 -2.61 14.89 -15.84
CA LYS A 19 -2.56 13.42 -15.77
C LYS A 19 -1.28 12.82 -16.40
N MET A 20 -0.07 13.27 -16.05
CA MET A 20 1.12 12.74 -16.74
C MET A 20 2.48 12.86 -16.03
N ALA A 21 2.58 12.74 -14.70
CA ALA A 21 3.91 12.82 -14.05
C ALA A 21 4.21 11.80 -12.94
N SER A 22 3.64 10.59 -12.96
CA SER A 22 4.22 9.43 -12.26
C SER A 22 3.70 8.08 -12.80
N ARG A 23 3.78 7.87 -14.13
CA ARG A 23 3.54 6.53 -14.70
C ARG A 23 4.84 5.73 -14.73
N LYS A 24 5.25 5.23 -13.57
CA LYS A 24 6.02 3.98 -13.51
C LYS A 24 5.21 2.98 -12.72
N GLY A 25 4.04 2.62 -13.27
CA GLY A 25 3.14 1.63 -12.69
C GLY A 25 3.91 0.34 -12.46
N TRP A 26 3.98 -0.07 -11.20
CA TRP A 26 4.60 -1.32 -10.82
C TRP A 26 3.93 -2.48 -11.57
N LYS A 27 4.74 -3.43 -12.01
CA LYS A 27 4.26 -4.63 -12.70
C LYS A 27 5.00 -5.84 -12.16
N LEU A 28 4.27 -6.94 -12.04
CA LEU A 28 4.85 -8.23 -11.71
C LEU A 28 5.68 -8.72 -12.91
N SER A 29 7.01 -8.66 -12.81
CA SER A 29 7.90 -9.17 -13.85
C SER A 29 8.02 -10.69 -13.79
N ASP A 30 8.38 -11.33 -14.91
CA ASP A 30 8.63 -12.77 -14.98
C ASP A 30 9.70 -13.22 -13.98
N SER A 31 10.74 -12.39 -13.80
CA SER A 31 11.81 -12.65 -12.82
C SER A 31 11.30 -12.61 -11.38
N LEU A 32 10.39 -11.70 -11.06
CA LEU A 32 9.78 -11.58 -9.74
C LEU A 32 8.79 -12.72 -9.50
N GLN A 33 7.98 -13.07 -10.50
CA GLN A 33 7.07 -14.22 -10.46
C GLN A 33 7.83 -15.54 -10.25
N LYS A 34 8.98 -15.71 -10.92
CA LYS A 34 9.84 -16.89 -10.73
C LYS A 34 10.35 -16.99 -9.29
N LYS A 35 10.83 -15.89 -8.69
CA LYS A 35 11.26 -15.86 -7.28
C LYS A 35 10.12 -16.18 -6.31
N ILE A 36 8.93 -15.62 -6.54
CA ILE A 36 7.75 -15.90 -5.72
C ILE A 36 7.40 -17.39 -5.79
N THR A 37 7.43 -17.96 -6.99
CA THR A 37 7.14 -19.39 -7.21
C THR A 37 8.16 -20.29 -6.52
N GLU A 38 9.44 -19.93 -6.60
CA GLU A 38 10.53 -20.63 -5.90
C GLU A 38 10.32 -20.62 -4.38
N TYR A 39 10.13 -19.44 -3.79
CA TYR A 39 9.89 -19.32 -2.35
C TYR A 39 8.62 -20.03 -1.91
N ALA A 40 7.54 -19.96 -2.69
CA ALA A 40 6.30 -20.67 -2.39
C ALA A 40 6.46 -22.20 -2.39
N ARG A 41 7.33 -22.76 -3.25
CA ARG A 41 7.65 -24.19 -3.28
C ARG A 41 8.50 -24.61 -2.08
N GLU A 42 9.54 -23.85 -1.76
CA GLU A 42 10.36 -24.08 -0.56
C GLU A 42 9.48 -24.09 0.70
N ASP A 43 8.69 -23.03 0.85
CA ASP A 43 7.72 -22.86 1.94
C ASP A 43 6.71 -24.01 2.01
N ALA A 44 6.18 -24.47 0.87
CA ALA A 44 5.24 -25.59 0.80
C ALA A 44 5.84 -26.93 1.24
N ALA A 45 7.12 -27.17 0.93
CA ALA A 45 7.87 -28.35 1.36
C ALA A 45 8.10 -28.34 2.87
N GLU A 46 8.35 -27.17 3.45
CA GLU A 46 8.50 -26.98 4.90
C GLU A 46 7.15 -26.85 5.64
N ASN A 47 6.03 -26.87 4.91
CA ASN A 47 4.68 -26.63 5.43
C ASN A 47 4.55 -25.28 6.18
N VAL A 48 5.29 -24.27 5.74
CA VAL A 48 5.24 -22.90 6.25
C VAL A 48 4.49 -22.03 5.25
N TYR A 49 3.48 -21.29 5.68
CA TYR A 49 2.78 -20.35 4.79
C TYR A 49 3.35 -18.94 4.94
N MET A 50 3.73 -18.33 3.81
CA MET A 50 4.39 -17.02 3.73
C MET A 50 5.67 -16.94 4.56
N GLY A 51 6.69 -17.71 4.16
CA GLY A 51 7.98 -17.74 4.82
C GLY A 51 8.74 -16.41 4.78
N LYS A 52 9.80 -16.33 5.58
CA LYS A 52 10.59 -15.10 5.79
C LYS A 52 11.15 -14.53 4.49
N LYS A 53 11.57 -15.38 3.53
CA LYS A 53 12.08 -14.95 2.22
C LYS A 53 11.02 -14.18 1.43
N PHE A 54 9.80 -14.71 1.35
CA PHE A 54 8.68 -14.05 0.68
C PHE A 54 8.26 -12.75 1.39
N LEU A 55 8.21 -12.73 2.73
CA LEU A 55 7.87 -11.52 3.48
C LEU A 55 8.90 -10.39 3.25
N SER A 56 10.19 -10.71 3.25
CA SER A 56 11.25 -9.76 2.93
C SER A 56 11.16 -9.24 1.49
N LEU A 57 10.90 -10.13 0.53
CA LEU A 57 10.67 -9.76 -0.87
C LEU A 57 9.47 -8.80 -0.98
N ARG A 58 8.35 -9.15 -0.36
CA ARG A 58 7.13 -8.32 -0.35
C ARG A 58 7.39 -6.93 0.20
N LYS A 59 8.10 -6.83 1.34
CA LYS A 59 8.48 -5.54 1.92
C LYS A 59 9.34 -4.71 0.96
N SER A 60 10.29 -5.34 0.28
CA SER A 60 11.19 -4.65 -0.65
C SER A 60 10.50 -4.17 -1.93
N GLU A 61 9.53 -4.93 -2.45
CA GLU A 61 8.78 -4.54 -3.66
C GLU A 61 7.77 -3.42 -3.35
N VAL A 62 7.12 -3.46 -2.20
CA VAL A 62 6.19 -2.40 -1.76
C VAL A 62 6.94 -1.10 -1.50
N ALA A 63 8.14 -1.15 -0.92
CA ALA A 63 8.97 0.03 -0.69
C ALA A 63 9.35 0.79 -1.98
N LYS A 64 9.29 0.14 -3.16
CA LYS A 64 9.56 0.82 -4.45
C LYS A 64 8.41 1.70 -4.92
N VAL A 65 7.20 1.44 -4.45
CA VAL A 65 5.99 2.23 -4.76
C VAL A 65 5.53 3.08 -3.59
N ALA A 66 6.12 2.87 -2.41
CA ALA A 66 5.82 3.63 -1.22
C ALA A 66 6.22 5.10 -1.39
N PRO A 67 5.35 6.05 -1.00
CA PRO A 67 5.74 7.46 -0.90
C PRO A 67 6.80 7.65 0.18
N ASP A 68 7.70 8.62 0.00
CA ASP A 68 8.72 8.97 1.00
C ASP A 68 8.09 9.78 2.15
N ARG A 69 7.35 9.06 3.00
CA ARG A 69 6.65 9.61 4.16
C ARG A 69 7.60 10.27 5.15
N ALA A 70 8.82 9.76 5.29
CA ALA A 70 9.82 10.31 6.20
C ALA A 70 10.29 11.70 5.75
N ALA A 71 10.56 11.88 4.46
CA ALA A 71 10.87 13.19 3.90
C ALA A 71 9.69 14.17 4.04
N LEU A 72 8.46 13.70 3.80
CA LEU A 72 7.25 14.51 3.96
C LEU A 72 7.04 14.99 5.42
N MET A 73 7.16 14.07 6.39
CA MET A 73 7.08 14.41 7.81
C MET A 73 8.21 15.35 8.24
N GLY A 74 9.43 15.11 7.76
CA GLY A 74 10.60 15.97 8.04
C GLY A 74 10.39 17.41 7.56
N LYS A 75 9.89 17.57 6.33
CA LYS A 75 9.55 18.87 5.76
C LYS A 75 8.45 19.57 6.56
N LEU A 76 7.35 18.86 6.87
CA LEU A 76 6.27 19.47 7.63
C LEU A 76 6.70 19.84 9.05
N ASN A 77 7.52 19.02 9.73
CA ASN A 77 8.03 19.36 11.06
C ASN A 77 8.98 20.58 11.05
N GLN A 78 9.77 20.78 9.98
CA GLN A 78 10.59 21.98 9.81
C GLN A 78 9.73 23.23 9.63
N ASP A 79 8.68 23.13 8.82
CA ASP A 79 7.78 24.26 8.53
C ASP A 79 6.79 24.53 9.69
N MET A 80 6.51 23.52 10.53
CA MET A 80 5.72 23.61 11.76
C MET A 80 6.38 24.44 12.88
N ALA A 81 7.68 24.76 12.79
CA ALA A 81 8.29 25.71 13.73
C ALA A 81 7.64 27.11 13.68
N ASP A 82 6.94 27.41 12.56
CA ASP A 82 6.17 28.63 12.32
C ASP A 82 4.65 28.36 12.34
N MET A 83 4.16 27.40 13.14
CA MET A 83 2.74 27.00 13.27
C MET A 83 1.75 28.18 13.47
N LYS A 84 2.20 29.30 14.05
CA LYS A 84 1.40 30.52 14.19
C LYS A 84 1.11 31.19 12.84
N LYS A 85 2.08 31.21 11.92
CA LYS A 85 1.92 31.75 10.56
C LYS A 85 1.07 30.83 9.68
N ILE A 86 1.22 29.51 9.81
CA ILE A 86 0.42 28.53 9.06
C ILE A 86 -1.07 28.65 9.40
N ARG A 87 -1.40 28.87 10.68
CA ARG A 87 -2.78 29.11 11.15
C ARG A 87 -3.39 30.40 10.59
N GLU A 88 -2.54 31.39 10.26
CA GLU A 88 -2.93 32.70 9.74
C GLU A 88 -2.89 32.75 8.20
N ALA A 89 -2.19 31.82 7.54
CA ALA A 89 -1.86 31.88 6.10
C ALA A 89 -2.78 31.08 5.17
N ASP A 90 -3.83 30.43 5.69
CA ASP A 90 -4.88 29.73 4.94
C ASP A 90 -4.45 28.41 4.27
N GLU A 91 -5.44 27.54 3.98
CA GLU A 91 -5.28 26.17 3.42
C GLU A 91 -4.32 26.09 2.21
N ARG A 92 -4.20 27.20 1.46
CA ARG A 92 -3.35 27.35 0.28
C ARG A 92 -1.85 27.22 0.55
N TRP A 93 -1.37 27.49 1.77
CA TRP A 93 0.06 27.39 2.09
C TRP A 93 0.52 25.95 2.25
N LEU A 94 -0.34 25.06 2.77
CA LEU A 94 -0.04 23.63 2.84
C LEU A 94 0.11 23.06 1.43
N CYS A 95 -0.79 23.40 0.49
CA CYS A 95 -0.68 23.00 -0.92
C CYS A 95 0.62 23.46 -1.61
N ILE A 96 1.17 24.63 -1.24
CA ILE A 96 2.42 25.14 -1.83
C ILE A 96 3.66 24.41 -1.26
N LEU A 97 3.62 24.00 0.01
CA LEU A 97 4.73 23.31 0.67
C LEU A 97 5.01 21.93 0.08
N PHE A 98 3.98 21.21 -0.34
CA PHE A 98 4.14 19.85 -0.83
C PHE A 98 4.71 19.78 -2.24
N GLY A 99 4.33 20.73 -3.11
CA GLY A 99 4.69 20.71 -4.53
C GLY A 99 4.07 19.52 -5.27
N GLU A 100 3.98 19.58 -6.59
CA GLU A 100 3.59 18.39 -7.36
C GLU A 100 4.57 17.24 -7.05
N PRO A 101 4.08 16.04 -6.66
CA PRO A 101 2.73 15.51 -6.88
C PRO A 101 1.82 15.40 -5.63
N TYR A 102 2.05 16.10 -4.53
CA TYR A 102 1.30 15.88 -3.27
C TYR A 102 0.34 17.04 -2.96
N GLU A 103 -0.86 16.71 -2.46
CA GLU A 103 -1.87 17.68 -2.02
C GLU A 103 -2.07 17.57 -0.50
N ALA A 104 -2.47 18.64 0.18
CA ALA A 104 -2.77 18.58 1.61
C ALA A 104 -3.97 19.44 1.99
N GLU A 105 -4.78 18.93 2.91
CA GLU A 105 -5.99 19.56 3.39
C GLU A 105 -5.91 19.75 4.91
N PHE A 106 -6.33 20.91 5.39
CA PHE A 106 -6.43 21.20 6.82
C PHE A 106 -7.89 21.10 7.24
N GLN A 107 -8.20 20.19 8.16
CA GLN A 107 -9.51 20.10 8.77
C GLN A 107 -9.47 20.78 10.13
N SER A 108 -10.21 21.89 10.27
CA SER A 108 -10.33 22.63 11.54
C SER A 108 -11.71 22.51 12.21
N GLU A 109 -12.69 21.85 11.58
CA GLU A 109 -14.05 21.71 12.12
C GLU A 109 -14.20 20.44 12.98
N GLY A 110 -14.62 20.61 14.24
CA GLY A 110 -14.95 19.51 15.15
C GLY A 110 -13.98 19.32 16.33
N MET A 111 -13.84 18.08 16.81
CA MET A 111 -13.09 17.70 18.02
C MET A 111 -11.57 17.57 17.78
N GLY A 112 -10.97 18.53 17.08
CA GLY A 112 -9.53 18.59 16.84
C GLY A 112 -9.15 19.11 15.45
N SER A 113 -7.94 19.65 15.33
CA SER A 113 -7.36 20.05 14.05
C SER A 113 -6.49 18.93 13.48
N ALA A 114 -6.70 18.58 12.21
CA ALA A 114 -5.93 17.56 11.50
C ALA A 114 -5.40 18.07 10.15
N ILE A 115 -4.24 17.57 9.75
CA ILE A 115 -3.65 17.80 8.42
C ILE A 115 -3.66 16.46 7.70
N HIS A 116 -4.33 16.40 6.55
CA HIS A 116 -4.36 15.24 5.67
C HIS A 116 -3.41 15.49 4.49
N VAL A 117 -2.56 14.53 4.16
CA VAL A 117 -1.65 14.61 3.01
C VAL A 117 -2.00 13.49 2.04
N TYR A 118 -2.22 13.89 0.78
CA TYR A 118 -2.59 13.02 -0.33
C TYR A 118 -1.45 12.89 -1.32
N ASP A 119 -1.29 11.71 -1.90
CA ASP A 119 -0.39 11.48 -3.03
C ASP A 119 -0.98 11.97 -4.35
N GLY A 120 -0.19 11.90 -5.44
CA GLY A 120 -0.63 12.32 -6.77
C GLY A 120 -1.74 11.46 -7.39
N ASN A 121 -2.17 10.40 -6.71
CA ASN A 121 -3.32 9.57 -7.06
C ASN A 121 -4.57 9.95 -6.26
N GLY A 122 -4.46 10.89 -5.32
CA GLY A 122 -5.51 11.29 -4.39
C GLY A 122 -5.69 10.31 -3.23
N ASP A 123 -4.71 9.47 -2.92
CA ASP A 123 -4.73 8.61 -1.74
C ASP A 123 -4.15 9.35 -0.54
N GLU A 124 -4.88 9.36 0.57
CA GLU A 124 -4.37 9.85 1.84
C GLU A 124 -3.24 8.94 2.33
N ILE A 125 -2.04 9.49 2.46
CA ILE A 125 -0.82 8.76 2.84
C ILE A 125 -0.30 9.11 4.23
N LEU A 126 -0.67 10.28 4.74
CA LEU A 126 -0.33 10.76 6.08
C LEU A 126 -1.46 11.60 6.67
N THR A 127 -1.64 11.48 7.98
CA THR A 127 -2.53 12.34 8.76
C THR A 127 -1.78 12.83 10.00
N TYR A 128 -1.75 14.13 10.26
CA TYR A 128 -1.30 14.69 11.53
C TYR A 128 -2.50 15.12 12.34
N THR A 129 -2.66 14.58 13.55
CA THR A 129 -3.72 14.97 14.48
C THR A 129 -3.11 15.70 15.67
N ALA A 130 -3.60 16.91 15.96
CA ALA A 130 -3.11 17.68 17.10
C ALA A 130 -3.27 16.89 18.41
N GLY A 131 -2.18 16.77 19.18
CA GLY A 131 -2.14 16.01 20.44
C GLY A 131 -1.91 14.50 20.30
N VAL A 132 -2.04 13.92 19.09
CA VAL A 132 -1.79 12.49 18.83
C VAL A 132 -0.51 12.30 17.99
N GLY A 133 -0.26 13.20 17.03
CA GLY A 133 0.90 13.15 16.16
C GLY A 133 0.59 12.55 14.78
N TRP A 134 1.61 11.95 14.17
CA TRP A 134 1.58 11.44 12.80
C TRP A 134 0.99 10.03 12.72
N HIS A 135 0.13 9.83 11.72
CA HIS A 135 -0.43 8.55 11.33
C HIS A 135 -0.11 8.28 9.86
N GLU A 136 0.46 7.12 9.58
CA GLU A 136 0.71 6.65 8.22
C GLU A 136 -0.46 5.84 7.69
N LYS A 137 -0.76 6.01 6.41
CA LYS A 137 -1.79 5.25 5.71
C LYS A 137 -1.22 4.68 4.42
N GLU A 138 -1.49 3.39 4.18
CA GLU A 138 -1.06 2.70 2.97
C GLU A 138 -1.76 3.29 1.74
N SER A 139 -1.01 3.54 0.67
CA SER A 139 -1.56 4.04 -0.60
C SER A 139 -2.23 2.90 -1.38
N LYS A 140 -3.05 3.23 -2.39
CA LYS A 140 -3.60 2.18 -3.28
C LYS A 140 -2.49 1.48 -4.04
N ALA A 141 -1.43 2.19 -4.43
CA ALA A 141 -0.29 1.58 -5.11
C ALA A 141 0.38 0.50 -4.25
N GLU A 142 0.61 0.76 -2.96
CA GLU A 142 1.13 -0.25 -2.03
C GLU A 142 0.17 -1.43 -1.88
N THR A 143 -1.13 -1.15 -1.78
CA THR A 143 -2.19 -2.17 -1.68
C THR A 143 -2.25 -3.06 -2.92
N GLU A 144 -2.12 -2.50 -4.12
CA GLU A 144 -2.10 -3.23 -5.39
C GLU A 144 -0.88 -4.16 -5.47
N VAL A 145 0.31 -3.68 -5.09
CA VAL A 145 1.52 -4.51 -5.02
C VAL A 145 1.34 -5.64 -4.01
N HIS A 146 0.83 -5.34 -2.82
CA HIS A 146 0.53 -6.34 -1.80
C HIS A 146 -0.42 -7.43 -2.31
N GLY A 147 -1.50 -7.03 -2.98
CA GLY A 147 -2.50 -7.93 -3.55
C GLY A 147 -1.90 -8.83 -4.64
N ALA A 148 -1.20 -8.24 -5.61
CA ALA A 148 -0.59 -8.96 -6.72
C ALA A 148 0.45 -10.00 -6.25
N LEU A 149 1.33 -9.60 -5.33
CA LEU A 149 2.34 -10.51 -4.78
C LEU A 149 1.70 -11.65 -3.98
N LYS A 150 0.68 -11.35 -3.17
CA LYS A 150 -0.04 -12.35 -2.37
C LYS A 150 -0.80 -13.34 -3.25
N ALA A 151 -1.44 -12.89 -4.33
CA ALA A 151 -2.14 -13.76 -5.27
C ALA A 151 -1.16 -14.71 -5.96
N ALA A 152 -0.07 -14.18 -6.53
CA ALA A 152 0.95 -15.00 -7.19
C ALA A 152 1.58 -16.04 -6.23
N TYR A 153 1.84 -15.66 -4.99
CA TYR A 153 2.35 -16.57 -3.98
C TYR A 153 1.34 -17.66 -3.62
N TYR A 154 0.08 -17.28 -3.38
CA TYR A 154 -0.97 -18.21 -3.00
C TYR A 154 -1.18 -19.29 -4.07
N ASP A 155 -1.23 -18.89 -5.34
CA ASP A 155 -1.40 -19.82 -6.46
C ASP A 155 -0.23 -20.80 -6.56
N ALA A 156 1.01 -20.31 -6.44
CA ALA A 156 2.21 -21.15 -6.47
C ALA A 156 2.29 -22.10 -5.27
N PHE A 157 1.98 -21.62 -4.06
CA PHE A 157 2.00 -22.42 -2.84
C PHE A 157 0.95 -23.53 -2.89
N ARG A 158 -0.26 -23.20 -3.33
CA ARG A 158 -1.35 -24.17 -3.50
C ARG A 158 -0.99 -25.23 -4.53
N ALA A 159 -0.41 -24.84 -5.66
CA ALA A 159 0.05 -25.78 -6.69
C ALA A 159 1.10 -26.74 -6.12
N ALA A 160 2.11 -26.21 -5.44
CA ALA A 160 3.18 -27.01 -4.82
C ALA A 160 2.64 -27.99 -3.78
N ARG A 161 1.73 -27.56 -2.90
CA ARG A 161 1.09 -28.44 -1.90
C ARG A 161 0.26 -29.54 -2.56
N LYS A 162 -0.42 -29.24 -3.66
CA LYS A 162 -1.19 -30.24 -4.42
C LYS A 162 -0.27 -31.32 -5.00
N GLU A 163 0.86 -30.92 -5.57
CA GLU A 163 1.87 -31.84 -6.11
C GLU A 163 2.44 -32.74 -5.01
N ILE A 164 2.89 -32.16 -3.89
CA ILE A 164 3.41 -32.93 -2.73
C ILE A 164 2.37 -33.92 -2.21
N ASN A 165 1.11 -33.47 -2.03
CA ASN A 165 0.04 -34.34 -1.54
C ASN A 165 -0.28 -35.47 -2.53
N SER A 166 -0.19 -35.21 -3.84
CA SER A 166 -0.41 -36.24 -4.86
C SER A 166 0.71 -37.28 -4.93
N GLU A 167 1.96 -36.86 -4.72
CA GLU A 167 3.12 -37.75 -4.64
C GLU A 167 3.04 -38.67 -3.42
N VAL A 168 2.73 -38.10 -2.25
CA VAL A 168 2.53 -38.87 -1.01
C VAL A 168 1.38 -39.87 -1.15
N ALA A 169 0.28 -39.48 -1.82
CA ALA A 169 -0.83 -40.39 -2.09
C ALA A 169 -0.44 -41.53 -3.04
N GLY A 170 0.33 -41.24 -4.11
CA GLY A 170 0.85 -42.24 -5.04
C GLY A 170 1.77 -43.26 -4.37
N MET A 171 2.67 -42.80 -3.51
CA MET A 171 3.57 -43.68 -2.73
C MET A 171 2.80 -44.61 -1.78
N LYS A 172 1.75 -44.12 -1.12
CA LYS A 172 0.88 -44.96 -0.27
C LYS A 172 0.14 -46.05 -1.04
N VAL A 173 -0.24 -45.79 -2.29
CA VAL A 173 -0.95 -46.77 -3.14
C VAL A 173 0.00 -47.87 -3.64
N GLN A 174 1.27 -47.56 -3.93
CA GLN A 174 2.27 -48.56 -4.33
C GLN A 174 2.77 -49.45 -3.18
N GLY A 175 2.84 -48.92 -1.94
CA GLY A 175 3.27 -49.71 -0.77
C GLY A 175 2.20 -50.63 -0.16
N GLY A 176 0.95 -50.58 -0.64
CA GLY A 176 -0.20 -51.30 -0.09
C GLY A 176 -0.55 -52.63 -0.77
N PHE A 177 0.25 -53.09 -1.73
CA PHE A 177 -0.07 -54.26 -2.56
C PHE A 177 1.10 -55.24 -2.70
N ASP A 178 1.67 -55.68 -1.57
CA ASP A 178 2.42 -56.95 -1.51
C ASP A 178 1.59 -58.00 -0.76
N ALA A 179 0.58 -58.51 -1.48
CA ALA A 179 -0.19 -59.70 -1.10
C ALA A 179 0.11 -60.80 -2.14
N ARG A 180 1.31 -61.37 -2.06
CA ARG A 180 1.75 -62.63 -2.70
C ARG A 180 2.69 -63.31 -1.71
N ALA A 181 2.63 -64.60 -1.40
CA ALA A 181 1.81 -65.72 -1.83
C ALA A 181 1.89 -66.80 -0.73
#